data_AF-A0A944Q8Z2-F1
#
_entry.id   AF-A0A944Q8Z2-F1
#
_cell.length_a   1.000
_cell.length_b   1.000
_cell.length_c   1.000
_cell.angle_alpha   90.00
_cell.angle_beta   90.00
_cell.angle_gamma   90.00
#
_symmetry.space_group_name_H-M   'P 1'
#
loop_
_entity.id
_entity.type
_entity.pdbx_description
1 polymer ?
#
loop_
_entity_poly.entity_id
_entity_poly.type
_entity_poly.pdbx_seq_one_letter_code
_entity_poly.pdbx_strand_id
1 'polypeptide(L)'
;MPRLAGSRRHRGTGRATTERRGHVTEWDLRRISSFASAAGTRMLVCENPRVIEGMAERGVDGWAAVCTSGEPNLVVDKVLGNLSRAGVDLYYHGDFDWPGMAMANRVITKFCARPWQMTADEYL
;
A
#
# COMPACT_ATOMS: atom_id res chain seq x y z
N MET A 1 8.85 50.20 -25.11
CA MET A 1 7.36 50.22 -25.11
C MET A 1 6.86 48.95 -25.80
N PRO A 2 5.75 48.31 -25.35
CA PRO A 2 5.78 46.92 -24.84
C PRO A 2 4.87 45.87 -25.55
N ARG A 3 5.05 44.58 -25.14
CA ARG A 3 4.08 43.44 -25.06
C ARG A 3 3.66 42.74 -26.39
N LEU A 4 3.55 41.40 -26.50
CA LEU A 4 2.66 40.46 -25.78
C LEU A 4 3.19 38.99 -25.76
N ALA A 5 2.74 38.25 -24.75
CA ALA A 5 3.01 36.84 -24.47
C ALA A 5 2.18 35.87 -25.33
N GLY A 6 2.67 34.63 -25.53
CA GLY A 6 1.93 33.57 -26.23
C GLY A 6 2.38 32.15 -25.83
N SER A 7 1.62 31.58 -24.89
CA SER A 7 1.38 30.15 -24.62
C SER A 7 2.57 29.16 -24.53
N ARG A 8 2.94 28.84 -23.29
CA ARG A 8 3.61 27.57 -22.94
C ARG A 8 2.68 26.41 -23.30
N ARG A 9 3.14 25.51 -24.18
CA ARG A 9 2.58 24.17 -24.31
C ARG A 9 2.78 23.45 -22.98
N HIS A 10 1.69 23.22 -22.25
CA HIS A 10 1.65 22.26 -21.15
C HIS A 10 1.92 20.87 -21.75
N ARG A 11 3.19 20.46 -21.77
CA ARG A 11 3.52 19.04 -21.77
C ARG A 11 3.11 18.52 -20.41
N GLY A 12 1.98 17.83 -20.35
CA GLY A 12 1.62 17.01 -19.21
C GLY A 12 2.70 15.94 -19.05
N THR A 13 3.68 16.22 -18.20
CA THR A 13 4.61 15.22 -17.70
C THR A 13 3.82 14.34 -16.75
N GLY A 14 3.23 13.26 -17.29
CA GLY A 14 2.86 12.12 -16.47
C GLY A 14 4.13 11.68 -15.76
N ARG A 15 4.22 11.99 -14.46
CA ARG A 15 5.33 11.57 -13.62
C ARG A 15 5.21 10.06 -13.54
N ALA A 16 6.08 9.35 -14.25
CA ALA A 16 6.26 7.93 -14.04
C ALA A 16 6.43 7.71 -12.53
N THR A 17 5.47 7.03 -11.91
CA THR A 17 5.61 6.53 -10.56
C THR A 17 6.68 5.47 -10.63
N THR A 18 7.94 5.87 -10.39
CA THR A 18 9.03 4.92 -10.21
C THR A 18 8.61 3.91 -9.16
N GLU A 19 8.47 2.64 -9.55
CA GLU A 19 8.31 1.55 -8.60
C GLU A 19 9.48 1.60 -7.62
N ARG A 20 9.19 2.02 -6.39
CA ARG A 20 10.21 2.13 -5.35
C ARG A 20 10.04 0.96 -4.40
N ARG A 21 10.73 -0.13 -4.69
CA ARG A 21 10.93 -1.23 -3.74
C ARG A 21 11.79 -0.70 -2.59
N GLY A 22 11.35 -0.88 -1.35
CA GLY A 22 12.08 -0.36 -0.20
C GLY A 22 11.70 -1.04 1.11
N HIS A 23 12.70 -1.32 1.94
CA HIS A 23 12.49 -1.65 3.34
C HIS A 23 12.31 -0.36 4.12
N VAL A 24 11.29 -0.30 4.98
CA VAL A 24 10.96 0.88 5.77
C VAL A 24 11.32 0.61 7.22
N THR A 25 12.20 1.42 7.78
CA THR A 25 12.52 1.41 9.21
C THR A 25 11.77 2.52 9.95
N GLU A 26 11.78 2.49 11.28
CA GLU A 26 11.22 3.61 12.07
C GLU A 26 11.94 4.94 11.77
N TRP A 27 13.24 4.89 11.50
CA TRP A 27 14.06 6.06 11.15
C TRP A 27 13.59 6.72 9.85
N ASP A 28 13.14 5.91 8.90
CA ASP A 28 12.54 6.38 7.65
C ASP A 28 11.17 7.01 7.91
N LEU A 29 10.33 6.34 8.72
CA LEU A 29 8.99 6.85 9.06
C LEU A 29 9.03 8.23 9.71
N ARG A 30 9.99 8.50 10.58
CA ARG A 30 10.16 9.81 11.24
C ARG A 30 10.47 10.94 10.26
N ARG A 31 10.92 10.62 9.05
CA ARG A 31 11.22 11.59 7.98
C ARG A 31 10.10 11.71 6.95
N ILE A 32 9.10 10.82 6.99
CA ILE A 32 7.94 10.89 6.12
C ILE A 32 6.92 11.83 6.78
N SER A 33 6.72 13.00 6.17
CA SER A 33 5.80 14.01 6.67
C SER A 33 4.34 13.77 6.28
N SER A 34 4.09 12.95 5.25
CA SER A 34 2.74 12.60 4.80
C SER A 34 2.71 11.26 4.08
N PHE A 35 1.59 10.55 4.22
CA PHE A 35 1.26 9.35 3.47
C PHE A 35 0.17 9.70 2.47
N ALA A 36 0.39 9.36 1.19
CA ALA A 36 -0.59 9.55 0.13
C ALA A 36 -0.46 8.42 -0.88
N SER A 37 -1.57 8.01 -1.46
CA SER A 37 -1.62 7.15 -2.64
C SER A 37 -2.16 7.96 -3.82
N ALA A 38 -1.93 7.46 -5.05
CA ALA A 38 -2.65 7.99 -6.19
C ALA A 38 -4.15 7.68 -6.03
N ALA A 39 -5.01 8.56 -6.55
CA ALA A 39 -6.45 8.38 -6.46
C ALA A 39 -6.85 7.02 -7.08
N GLY A 40 -7.63 6.23 -6.34
CA GLY A 40 -8.07 4.90 -6.78
C GLY A 40 -7.04 3.77 -6.58
N THR A 41 -5.85 4.05 -6.03
CA THR A 41 -4.90 2.98 -5.68
C THR A 41 -5.33 2.26 -4.40
N ARG A 42 -5.49 0.94 -4.51
CA ARG A 42 -5.75 0.03 -3.39
C ARG A 42 -4.44 -0.43 -2.77
N MET A 43 -4.39 -0.58 -1.46
CA MET A 43 -3.21 -1.08 -0.76
C MET A 43 -3.44 -2.51 -0.27
N LEU A 44 -2.69 -3.47 -0.79
CA LEU A 44 -2.64 -4.83 -0.28
C LEU A 44 -1.69 -4.90 0.92
N VAL A 45 -2.12 -5.52 2.00
CA VAL A 45 -1.34 -5.85 3.18
C VAL A 45 -1.18 -7.37 3.19
N CYS A 46 0.06 -7.85 3.18
CA CYS A 46 0.36 -9.27 3.17
C CYS A 46 1.50 -9.61 4.12
N GLU A 47 1.59 -10.87 4.54
CA GLU A 47 2.71 -11.32 5.38
C GLU A 47 3.88 -11.84 4.57
N ASN A 48 3.59 -12.49 3.44
CA ASN A 48 4.58 -13.16 2.63
C ASN A 48 5.21 -12.20 1.61
N PRO A 49 6.53 -11.95 1.66
CA PRO A 49 7.20 -11.03 0.72
C PRO A 49 7.08 -11.47 -0.74
N ARG A 50 6.88 -12.78 -1.00
CA ARG A 50 6.67 -13.31 -2.35
C ARG A 50 5.45 -12.73 -3.05
N VAL A 51 4.44 -12.28 -2.29
CA VAL A 51 3.26 -11.62 -2.86
C VAL A 51 3.66 -10.27 -3.47
N ILE A 52 4.49 -9.48 -2.77
CA ILE A 52 5.00 -8.20 -3.29
C ILE A 52 5.90 -8.43 -4.49
N GLU A 53 6.78 -9.44 -4.42
CA GLU A 53 7.66 -9.80 -5.54
C GLU A 53 6.82 -10.13 -6.79
N GLY A 54 5.82 -11.00 -6.64
CA GLY A 54 4.93 -11.38 -7.75
C GLY A 54 4.08 -10.21 -8.29
N MET A 55 3.60 -9.32 -7.43
CA MET A 55 2.90 -8.11 -7.88
C MET A 55 3.81 -7.19 -8.70
N ALA A 56 5.04 -6.99 -8.24
CA ALA A 56 6.00 -6.11 -8.89
C ALA A 56 6.59 -6.72 -10.18
N GLU A 57 6.67 -8.05 -10.28
CA GLU A 57 7.02 -8.72 -11.53
C GLU A 57 5.91 -8.63 -12.59
N ARG A 58 4.64 -8.68 -12.15
CA ARG A 58 3.47 -8.66 -13.04
C ARG A 58 3.01 -7.26 -13.41
N GLY A 59 3.41 -6.23 -12.67
CA GLY A 59 2.97 -4.85 -12.89
C GLY A 59 1.47 -4.68 -12.65
N VAL A 60 1.00 -4.93 -11.43
CA VAL A 60 -0.45 -4.89 -11.12
C VAL A 60 -0.95 -3.45 -11.00
N ASP A 61 -1.66 -2.97 -12.02
CA ASP A 61 -2.22 -1.63 -12.06
C ASP A 61 -3.28 -1.37 -10.98
N GLY A 62 -3.27 -0.16 -10.42
CA GLY A 62 -4.24 0.27 -9.41
C GLY A 62 -4.04 -0.38 -8.03
N TRP A 63 -2.94 -1.09 -7.82
CA TRP A 63 -2.56 -1.67 -6.54
C TRP A 63 -1.16 -1.27 -6.10
N ALA A 64 -0.99 -1.12 -4.80
CA ALA A 64 0.30 -1.06 -4.11
C ALA A 64 0.28 -2.13 -3.01
N ALA A 65 1.44 -2.47 -2.44
CA ALA A 65 1.52 -3.46 -1.38
C ALA A 65 2.46 -3.06 -0.24
N VAL A 66 2.09 -3.48 0.98
CA VAL A 66 2.91 -3.44 2.19
C VAL A 66 3.03 -4.85 2.73
N CYS A 67 4.25 -5.30 2.96
CA CYS A 67 4.52 -6.61 3.55
C CYS A 67 4.85 -6.42 5.03
N THR A 68 4.17 -7.16 5.90
CA THR A 68 4.48 -7.16 7.33
C THR A 68 5.72 -8.01 7.65
N SER A 69 6.05 -8.97 6.76
CA SER A 69 7.14 -9.94 6.92
C SER A 69 7.05 -10.71 8.25
N GLY A 70 5.85 -11.21 8.56
CA GLY A 70 5.49 -11.88 9.81
C GLY A 70 4.68 -11.00 10.75
N GLU A 71 4.85 -11.20 12.06
CA GLU A 71 4.08 -10.50 13.10
C GLU A 71 4.25 -8.98 13.00
N PRO A 72 3.16 -8.19 12.90
CA PRO A 72 3.23 -6.75 12.85
C PRO A 72 3.97 -6.17 14.03
N ASN A 73 5.08 -5.51 13.74
CA ASN A 73 5.83 -4.73 14.69
C ASN A 73 5.35 -3.27 14.69
N LEU A 74 5.90 -2.46 15.59
CA LEU A 74 5.57 -1.03 15.75
C LEU A 74 5.64 -0.22 14.44
N VAL A 75 6.53 -0.60 13.52
CA VAL A 75 6.70 0.08 12.23
C VAL A 75 5.53 -0.22 11.30
N VAL A 76 5.12 -1.50 11.19
CA VAL A 76 3.94 -1.91 10.43
C VAL A 76 2.69 -1.18 10.94
N ASP A 77 2.49 -1.17 12.26
CA ASP A 77 1.37 -0.47 12.89
C ASP A 77 1.33 1.02 12.51
N LYS A 78 2.48 1.70 12.55
CA LYS A 78 2.59 3.12 12.17
C LYS A 78 2.29 3.34 10.69
N VAL A 79 2.79 2.48 9.80
CA VAL A 79 2.52 2.55 8.36
C VAL A 79 1.02 2.39 8.09
N LEU A 80 0.42 1.30 8.58
CA LEU A 80 -1.00 1.00 8.34
C LEU A 80 -1.91 2.05 8.97
N GLY A 81 -1.60 2.52 10.18
CA GLY A 81 -2.34 3.58 10.84
C GLY A 81 -2.27 4.92 10.09
N ASN A 82 -1.12 5.26 9.51
CA ASN A 82 -0.98 6.47 8.71
C ASN A 82 -1.70 6.37 7.36
N LEU A 83 -1.63 5.22 6.69
CA LEU A 83 -2.37 4.97 5.44
C LEU A 83 -3.89 5.00 5.66
N SER A 84 -4.37 4.35 6.72
CA SER A 84 -5.79 4.36 7.10
C SER A 84 -6.28 5.78 7.36
N ARG A 85 -5.52 6.59 8.13
CA ARG A 85 -5.86 8.00 8.38
C ARG A 85 -5.81 8.89 7.13
N ALA A 86 -4.96 8.53 6.17
CA ALA A 86 -4.89 9.19 4.87
C ALA A 86 -6.04 8.78 3.93
N GLY A 87 -6.96 7.89 4.37
CA GLY A 87 -8.11 7.45 3.58
C GLY A 87 -7.75 6.44 2.48
N VAL A 88 -6.62 5.75 2.60
CA VAL A 88 -6.23 4.70 1.65
C VAL A 88 -7.04 3.44 1.92
N ASP A 89 -7.64 2.86 0.88
CA ASP A 89 -8.35 1.59 0.99
C ASP A 89 -7.36 0.44 1.24
N LEU A 90 -7.39 -0.11 2.45
CA LEU A 90 -6.55 -1.23 2.87
C LEU A 90 -7.28 -2.56 2.65
N TYR A 91 -6.56 -3.52 2.08
CA TYR A 91 -7.01 -4.90 1.87
C TYR A 91 -5.98 -5.83 2.48
N TYR A 92 -6.39 -6.79 3.32
CA TYR A 92 -5.49 -7.78 3.91
C TYR A 92 -5.66 -9.13 3.23
N HIS A 93 -4.53 -9.79 2.95
CA HIS A 93 -4.47 -11.17 2.50
C HIS A 93 -3.38 -11.92 3.27
N GLY A 94 -3.74 -13.08 3.79
CA GLY A 94 -2.85 -13.97 4.53
C GLY A 94 -3.23 -15.43 4.29
N ASP A 95 -2.49 -16.35 4.87
CA ASP A 95 -2.81 -17.78 4.75
C ASP A 95 -4.15 -18.10 5.46
N PHE A 96 -4.92 -19.05 4.93
CA PHE A 96 -6.19 -19.46 5.52
C PHE A 96 -5.99 -20.52 6.61
N ASP A 97 -5.26 -20.12 7.66
CA ASP A 97 -5.02 -20.89 8.86
C ASP A 97 -5.31 -20.05 10.12
N TRP A 98 -5.11 -20.63 11.31
CA TRP A 98 -5.41 -19.92 12.55
C TRP A 98 -4.58 -18.64 12.74
N PRO A 99 -3.23 -18.66 12.57
CA PRO A 99 -2.42 -17.44 12.60
C PRO A 99 -2.85 -16.38 11.59
N GLY A 100 -3.06 -16.74 10.33
CA GLY A 100 -3.45 -15.79 9.27
C GLY A 100 -4.83 -15.18 9.53
N MET A 101 -5.78 -15.96 10.05
CA MET A 101 -7.09 -15.44 10.47
C MET A 101 -6.98 -14.51 11.69
N ALA A 102 -6.13 -14.82 12.66
CA ALA A 102 -5.88 -13.94 13.80
C ALA A 102 -5.27 -12.60 13.34
N MET A 103 -4.37 -12.64 12.36
CA MET A 103 -3.80 -11.45 11.77
C MET A 103 -4.82 -10.62 11.00
N ALA A 104 -5.63 -11.26 10.15
CA ALA A 104 -6.70 -10.62 9.40
C ALA A 104 -7.62 -9.83 10.34
N ASN A 105 -8.10 -10.50 11.40
CA ASN A 105 -8.95 -9.87 12.42
C ASN A 105 -8.31 -8.64 13.05
N ARG A 106 -7.00 -8.72 13.37
CA ARG A 106 -6.26 -7.59 13.96
C ARG A 106 -6.18 -6.41 13.00
N VAL A 107 -5.79 -6.65 11.75
CA VAL A 107 -5.59 -5.59 10.75
C VAL A 107 -6.93 -4.94 10.39
N ILE A 108 -7.98 -5.73 10.22
CA ILE A 108 -9.35 -5.26 9.98
C ILE A 108 -9.83 -4.39 11.14
N THR A 109 -9.72 -4.88 12.38
CA THR A 109 -10.24 -4.18 13.56
C THR A 109 -9.49 -2.88 13.83
N LYS A 110 -8.15 -2.88 13.67
CA LYS A 110 -7.31 -1.75 14.07
C LYS A 110 -7.17 -0.68 12.99
N PHE A 111 -7.24 -1.06 11.72
CA PHE A 111 -6.95 -0.17 10.59
C PHE A 111 -8.08 -0.05 9.58
N CYS A 112 -9.25 -0.64 9.86
CA CYS A 112 -10.41 -0.67 8.98
C CYS A 112 -10.10 -1.30 7.61
N ALA A 113 -9.16 -2.26 7.57
CA ALA A 113 -8.88 -3.01 6.35
C ALA A 113 -10.03 -3.96 6.02
N ARG A 114 -10.08 -4.43 4.77
CA ARG A 114 -11.04 -5.44 4.31
C ARG A 114 -10.30 -6.75 4.02
N PRO A 115 -10.86 -7.92 4.35
CA PRO A 115 -10.29 -9.18 3.89
C PRO A 115 -10.35 -9.23 2.36
N TRP A 116 -9.29 -9.74 1.73
CA TRP A 116 -9.23 -9.92 0.29
C TRP A 116 -8.84 -11.35 -0.05
N GLN A 117 -9.74 -12.02 -0.75
CA GLN A 117 -9.63 -13.43 -1.07
C GLN A 117 -9.33 -14.29 0.16
N MET A 118 -10.20 -14.21 1.17
CA MET A 118 -10.07 -14.92 2.47
C MET A 118 -11.39 -15.59 2.87
N THR A 119 -12.11 -16.15 1.90
CA THR A 119 -13.25 -17.03 2.12
C THR A 119 -12.84 -18.48 1.91
N ALA A 120 -13.59 -19.41 2.51
CA ALA A 120 -13.29 -20.84 2.34
C ALA A 120 -13.28 -21.26 0.86
N ASP A 121 -14.19 -20.72 0.04
CA ASP A 121 -14.30 -21.02 -1.39
C ASP A 121 -13.05 -20.61 -2.20
N GLU A 122 -12.27 -19.64 -1.71
CA GLU A 122 -11.07 -19.15 -2.40
C GLU A 122 -9.82 -20.01 -2.10
N TYR A 123 -9.92 -20.98 -1.18
CA TYR A 123 -8.82 -21.89 -0.77
C TYR A 123 -9.10 -23.36 -1.09
N LEU A 124 -10.21 -23.68 -1.76
CA LEU A 124 -10.58 -25.02 -2.24
C LEU A 124 -10.13 -25.22 -3.69
#